data_AF-A0A382TGN2-F1
#
_entry.id   AF-A0A382TGN2-F1
#
_cell.length_a   1.000
_cell.length_b   1.000
_cell.length_c   1.000
_cell.angle_alpha   90.00
_cell.angle_beta   90.00
_cell.angle_gamma   90.00
#
_symmetry.space_group_name_H-M   'P 1'
#
loop_
_entity.id
_entity.type
_entity.pdbx_description
1 polymer ?
#
loop_
_entity_poly.entity_id
_entity_poly.type
_entity_poly.pdbx_seq_one_letter_code
_entity_poly.pdbx_strand_id
1 'polypeptide(L)'
;NPTKDNTPDYTFSSSEAGNIAYAGNCSSATTSATADNNTITFNALDDGTHSNCTITVTDSSNNTSDNLSVTPFTIGKFKPALLQVTAIPNPTNVNTPNYTFISTLSGTITYGGSCSSSTTEAVEDNNTISFNALPDDNYSDCTVSVTSPDLSGVASDNLSVDNFTIDTIAPSLSPVTPVPTSDNDSTPNYTFYSNEAGTITYGGSCNSSDTSADADNNTITFNALADATHSNCTIRVRDNASNTSSLLSVNSFTIDTTGPVLDNVTNVPTPSSDNRSSYSFNSNEAGAITYGGSCESTTSAA
;
A
#
# COMPACT_ATOMS: atom_id res chain seq x y z
N ASN A 1 -22.42 -0.95 -16.28
CA ASN A 1 -21.55 -0.92 -17.48
C ASN A 1 -22.22 -0.12 -18.58
N PRO A 2 -21.51 0.82 -19.22
CA PRO A 2 -22.04 1.55 -20.36
C PRO A 2 -22.09 0.65 -21.61
N THR A 3 -23.04 0.87 -22.51
CA THR A 3 -23.20 0.14 -23.77
C THR A 3 -23.71 1.05 -24.89
N LYS A 4 -23.31 0.78 -26.13
CA LYS A 4 -23.90 1.42 -27.33
C LYS A 4 -25.20 0.75 -27.80
N ASP A 5 -25.49 -0.44 -27.31
CA ASP A 5 -26.73 -1.14 -27.62
C ASP A 5 -27.86 -0.52 -26.81
N ASN A 6 -28.73 0.22 -27.50
CA ASN A 6 -29.89 0.87 -26.87
C ASN A 6 -31.14 -0.01 -26.84
N THR A 7 -31.02 -1.28 -27.19
CA THR A 7 -32.04 -2.31 -27.03
C THR A 7 -31.47 -3.51 -26.28
N PRO A 8 -30.89 -3.32 -25.07
CA PRO A 8 -30.16 -4.40 -24.43
C PRO A 8 -31.10 -5.51 -23.96
N ASP A 9 -30.58 -6.73 -23.98
CA ASP A 9 -31.25 -7.90 -23.42
C ASP A 9 -31.09 -7.97 -21.90
N TYR A 10 -32.13 -8.43 -21.21
CA TYR A 10 -32.13 -8.69 -19.78
C TYR A 10 -32.75 -10.05 -19.49
N THR A 11 -32.11 -10.84 -18.62
CA THR A 11 -32.60 -12.16 -18.22
C THR A 11 -32.94 -12.17 -16.73
N PHE A 12 -34.15 -12.62 -16.39
CA PHE A 12 -34.61 -12.83 -15.03
C PHE A 12 -35.29 -14.19 -14.90
N SER A 13 -35.45 -14.70 -13.68
CA SER A 13 -36.20 -15.92 -13.42
C SER A 13 -37.54 -15.64 -12.76
N SER A 14 -38.54 -16.49 -13.05
CA SER A 14 -39.84 -16.50 -12.40
C SER A 14 -40.16 -17.92 -11.91
N SER A 15 -40.80 -18.05 -10.74
CA SER A 15 -41.26 -19.35 -10.26
C SER A 15 -42.53 -19.84 -10.98
N GLU A 16 -43.28 -18.93 -11.59
CA GLU A 16 -44.55 -19.19 -12.25
C GLU A 16 -44.67 -18.44 -13.57
N ALA A 17 -45.53 -18.93 -14.46
CA ALA A 17 -45.89 -18.20 -15.67
C ALA A 17 -46.84 -17.04 -15.34
N GLY A 18 -46.72 -15.92 -16.06
CA GLY A 18 -47.55 -14.74 -15.77
C GLY A 18 -47.33 -13.59 -16.74
N ASN A 19 -48.08 -12.51 -16.54
CA ASN A 19 -47.93 -11.28 -17.30
C ASN A 19 -46.81 -10.42 -16.70
N ILE A 20 -45.91 -9.94 -17.55
CA ILE A 20 -44.81 -9.04 -17.15
C ILE A 20 -45.32 -7.60 -17.16
N ALA A 21 -45.03 -6.85 -16.10
CA ALA A 21 -45.19 -5.41 -16.06
C ALA A 21 -43.83 -4.72 -15.82
N TYR A 22 -43.63 -3.59 -16.49
CA TYR A 22 -42.44 -2.75 -16.40
C TYR A 22 -42.79 -1.43 -15.73
N ALA A 23 -41.89 -0.93 -14.89
CA ALA A 23 -41.97 0.42 -14.33
C ALA A 23 -40.61 1.11 -14.36
N GLY A 24 -40.61 2.43 -14.15
CA GLY A 24 -39.42 3.26 -14.26
C GLY A 24 -39.15 3.72 -15.69
N ASN A 25 -37.88 3.76 -16.09
CA ASN A 25 -37.45 4.25 -17.41
C ASN A 25 -37.09 3.14 -18.41
N CYS A 26 -37.80 2.02 -18.34
CA CYS A 26 -37.63 0.89 -19.24
C CYS A 26 -38.99 0.30 -19.65
N SER A 27 -39.03 -0.34 -20.82
CA SER A 27 -40.18 -1.10 -21.28
C SER A 27 -39.72 -2.14 -22.31
N SER A 28 -40.50 -3.21 -22.49
CA SER A 28 -40.30 -4.19 -23.55
C SER A 28 -41.64 -4.57 -24.18
N ALA A 29 -41.62 -4.99 -25.43
CA ALA A 29 -42.77 -5.61 -26.08
C ALA A 29 -43.12 -6.99 -25.51
N THR A 30 -42.19 -7.64 -24.79
CA THR A 30 -42.44 -8.94 -24.16
C THR A 30 -43.28 -8.76 -22.91
N THR A 31 -44.51 -9.29 -22.90
CA THR A 31 -45.45 -9.13 -21.78
C THR A 31 -45.80 -10.43 -21.08
N SER A 32 -45.15 -11.55 -21.41
CA SER A 32 -45.43 -12.85 -20.79
C SER A 32 -44.13 -13.52 -20.36
N ALA A 33 -44.14 -14.04 -19.14
CA ALA A 33 -43.09 -14.86 -18.56
C ALA A 33 -43.56 -16.31 -18.45
N THR A 34 -42.64 -17.26 -18.61
CA THR A 34 -42.81 -18.65 -18.18
C THR A 34 -42.18 -18.85 -16.80
N ALA A 35 -42.47 -19.99 -16.18
CA ALA A 35 -41.60 -20.48 -15.11
C ALA A 35 -40.16 -20.65 -15.65
N ASP A 36 -39.18 -20.55 -14.75
CA ASP A 36 -37.74 -20.53 -15.03
C ASP A 36 -37.24 -19.19 -15.63
N ASN A 37 -36.20 -19.25 -16.47
CA ASN A 37 -35.52 -18.09 -17.01
C ASN A 37 -36.29 -17.48 -18.19
N ASN A 38 -36.38 -16.15 -18.17
CA ASN A 38 -37.04 -15.32 -19.16
C ASN A 38 -36.05 -14.27 -19.64
N THR A 39 -35.83 -14.21 -20.95
CA THR A 39 -35.01 -13.15 -21.58
C THR A 39 -35.94 -12.20 -22.31
N ILE A 40 -35.79 -10.92 -22.03
CA ILE A 40 -36.49 -9.83 -22.70
C ILE A 40 -35.47 -8.94 -23.42
N THR A 41 -35.89 -8.34 -24.52
CA THR A 41 -35.17 -7.24 -25.17
C THR A 41 -35.89 -5.95 -24.82
N PHE A 42 -35.20 -4.97 -24.23
CA PHE A 42 -35.82 -3.67 -23.99
C PHE A 42 -36.15 -2.98 -25.32
N ASN A 43 -37.24 -2.22 -25.32
CA ASN A 43 -37.50 -1.26 -26.38
C ASN A 43 -36.34 -0.26 -26.48
N ALA A 44 -36.22 0.43 -27.61
CA ALA A 44 -35.19 1.44 -27.78
C ALA A 44 -35.21 2.45 -26.62
N LEU A 45 -34.10 2.52 -25.90
CA LEU A 45 -33.86 3.44 -24.80
C LEU A 45 -33.07 4.66 -25.32
N ASP A 46 -33.31 5.81 -24.70
CA ASP A 46 -32.52 7.01 -24.92
C ASP A 46 -31.14 6.89 -24.24
N ASP A 47 -30.20 7.73 -24.64
CA ASP A 47 -28.91 7.79 -23.95
C ASP A 47 -29.05 8.29 -22.51
N GLY A 48 -28.19 7.76 -21.64
CA GLY A 48 -28.14 8.12 -20.23
C GLY A 48 -28.22 6.91 -19.31
N THR A 49 -28.25 7.20 -18.00
CA THR A 49 -28.27 6.16 -16.97
C THR A 49 -29.70 5.70 -16.67
N HIS A 50 -29.92 4.39 -16.74
CA HIS A 50 -31.15 3.70 -16.37
C HIS A 50 -30.95 2.96 -15.05
N SER A 51 -31.46 3.54 -13.97
CA SER A 51 -31.25 3.04 -12.59
C SER A 51 -32.54 2.73 -11.83
N ASN A 52 -33.71 3.02 -12.42
CA ASN A 52 -35.01 2.84 -11.76
C ASN A 52 -35.94 1.86 -12.48
N CYS A 53 -35.40 1.05 -13.40
CA CYS A 53 -36.14 0.02 -14.10
C CYS A 53 -36.50 -1.12 -13.14
N THR A 54 -37.79 -1.46 -13.06
CA THR A 54 -38.26 -2.62 -12.28
C THR A 54 -39.21 -3.50 -13.09
N ILE A 55 -39.20 -4.79 -12.79
CA ILE A 55 -40.02 -5.82 -13.42
C ILE A 55 -40.88 -6.50 -12.35
N THR A 56 -42.16 -6.74 -12.66
CA THR A 56 -43.03 -7.64 -11.88
C THR A 56 -43.68 -8.67 -12.79
N VAL A 57 -44.06 -9.81 -12.20
CA VAL A 57 -44.85 -10.85 -12.88
C VAL A 57 -46.14 -11.06 -12.10
N THR A 58 -47.28 -11.03 -12.79
CA THR A 58 -48.61 -11.35 -12.23
C THR A 58 -49.10 -12.67 -12.79
N ASP A 59 -49.38 -13.65 -11.92
CA ASP A 59 -49.87 -14.97 -12.32
C ASP A 59 -51.34 -14.95 -12.82
N SER A 60 -51.84 -16.11 -13.25
CA SER A 60 -53.25 -16.26 -13.69
C SER A 60 -54.29 -16.15 -12.58
N SER A 61 -53.87 -16.17 -11.32
CA SER A 61 -54.69 -16.00 -10.12
C SER A 61 -54.65 -14.58 -9.56
N ASN A 62 -54.05 -13.63 -10.29
CA ASN A 62 -53.87 -12.23 -9.92
C ASN A 62 -52.93 -11.98 -8.73
N ASN A 63 -52.01 -12.90 -8.42
CA ASN A 63 -50.92 -12.64 -7.48
C ASN A 63 -49.75 -11.98 -8.22
N THR A 64 -49.26 -10.85 -7.73
CA THR A 64 -48.13 -10.11 -8.31
C THR A 64 -46.89 -10.28 -7.45
N SER A 65 -45.74 -10.53 -8.08
CA SER A 65 -44.45 -10.59 -7.40
C SER A 65 -44.07 -9.25 -6.75
N ASP A 66 -43.08 -9.29 -5.85
CA ASP A 66 -42.34 -8.08 -5.49
C ASP A 66 -41.61 -7.50 -6.72
N ASN A 67 -41.23 -6.23 -6.64
CA ASN A 67 -40.46 -5.56 -7.69
C ASN A 67 -39.06 -6.17 -7.79
N LEU A 68 -38.71 -6.68 -8.97
CA LEU A 68 -37.33 -6.99 -9.33
C LEU A 68 -36.66 -5.73 -9.89
N SER A 69 -35.65 -5.22 -9.18
CA SER A 69 -34.82 -4.11 -9.69
C SER A 69 -33.84 -4.60 -10.74
N VAL A 70 -33.82 -3.95 -11.90
CA VAL A 70 -32.82 -4.18 -12.93
C VAL A 70 -31.52 -3.46 -12.53
N THR A 71 -30.39 -4.15 -12.65
CA THR A 71 -29.07 -3.58 -12.35
C THR A 71 -28.85 -2.32 -13.21
N PRO A 72 -28.44 -1.18 -12.61
CA PRO A 72 -28.25 0.05 -13.37
C PRO A 72 -27.27 -0.09 -14.53
N PHE A 73 -27.63 0.49 -15.67
CA PHE A 73 -26.80 0.53 -16.87
C PHE A 73 -26.87 1.91 -17.52
N THR A 74 -25.93 2.18 -18.43
CA THR A 74 -25.87 3.47 -19.14
C THR A 74 -25.88 3.20 -20.64
N ILE A 75 -26.79 3.84 -21.36
CA ILE A 75 -26.82 3.82 -22.82
C ILE A 75 -26.00 5.01 -23.32
N GLY A 76 -25.06 4.74 -24.22
CA GLY A 76 -24.25 5.74 -24.91
C GLY A 76 -24.18 5.45 -26.39
N LYS A 77 -25.34 5.36 -27.04
CA LYS A 77 -25.45 5.09 -28.47
C LYS A 77 -25.17 6.32 -29.31
N PHE A 78 -25.60 7.50 -28.85
CA PHE A 78 -25.45 8.76 -29.58
C PHE A 78 -24.54 9.81 -28.89
N LYS A 79 -24.37 9.71 -27.58
CA LYS A 79 -23.46 10.46 -26.74
C LYS A 79 -22.52 9.44 -26.10
N PRO A 80 -21.19 9.58 -26.22
CA PRO A 80 -20.28 8.60 -25.62
C PRO A 80 -20.52 8.54 -24.11
N ALA A 81 -20.68 7.32 -23.60
CA ALA A 81 -20.76 7.05 -22.18
C ALA A 81 -19.42 6.46 -21.73
N LEU A 82 -18.82 7.08 -20.70
CA LEU A 82 -17.51 6.71 -20.20
C LEU A 82 -17.62 6.03 -18.82
N LEU A 83 -16.72 5.09 -18.55
CA LEU A 83 -16.59 4.48 -17.23
C LEU A 83 -15.14 4.14 -16.95
N GLN A 84 -14.65 4.49 -15.76
CA GLN A 84 -13.31 4.07 -15.32
C GLN A 84 -13.23 2.54 -15.17
N VAL A 85 -12.14 1.96 -15.67
CA VAL A 85 -11.83 0.53 -15.55
C VAL A 85 -10.68 0.31 -14.58
N THR A 86 -9.58 1.05 -14.76
CA THR A 86 -8.39 0.94 -13.91
C THR A 86 -8.01 2.33 -13.41
N ALA A 87 -8.15 2.53 -12.11
CA ALA A 87 -7.71 3.73 -11.41
C ALA A 87 -6.18 3.81 -11.34
N ILE A 88 -5.67 5.01 -11.09
CA ILE A 88 -4.27 5.22 -10.76
C ILE A 88 -4.02 4.75 -9.32
N PRO A 89 -2.94 4.00 -9.04
CA PRO A 89 -2.57 3.68 -7.66
C PRO A 89 -2.39 4.95 -6.83
N ASN A 90 -2.94 4.97 -5.62
CA ASN A 90 -2.86 6.13 -4.73
C ASN A 90 -2.29 5.71 -3.37
N PRO A 91 -1.12 6.22 -2.96
CA PRO A 91 -0.18 7.05 -3.73
C PRO A 91 0.60 6.23 -4.78
N THR A 92 1.32 6.91 -5.67
CA THR A 92 2.21 6.29 -6.67
C THR A 92 3.50 7.08 -6.86
N ASN A 93 4.61 6.36 -7.07
CA ASN A 93 5.89 6.95 -7.47
C ASN A 93 6.15 6.94 -8.99
N VAL A 94 5.11 6.65 -9.77
CA VAL A 94 5.16 6.73 -11.23
C VAL A 94 4.57 8.06 -11.64
N ASN A 95 5.43 9.02 -12.01
CA ASN A 95 5.02 10.36 -12.46
C ASN A 95 4.38 10.42 -13.85
N THR A 96 4.24 9.29 -14.54
CA THR A 96 3.52 9.13 -15.81
C THR A 96 2.49 8.01 -15.68
N PRO A 97 1.52 8.13 -14.75
CA PRO A 97 0.67 7.01 -14.39
C PRO A 97 -0.26 6.61 -15.54
N ASN A 98 -0.55 5.31 -15.61
CA ASN A 98 -1.52 4.77 -16.56
C ASN A 98 -2.93 4.82 -15.99
N TYR A 99 -3.89 5.15 -16.84
CA TYR A 99 -5.31 5.18 -16.53
C TYR A 99 -6.09 4.44 -17.62
N THR A 100 -7.09 3.64 -17.26
CA THR A 100 -7.93 2.93 -18.24
C THR A 100 -9.40 3.24 -18.03
N PHE A 101 -10.10 3.55 -19.10
CA PHE A 101 -11.54 3.79 -19.13
C PHE A 101 -12.20 3.14 -20.35
N ILE A 102 -13.49 2.85 -20.28
CA ILE A 102 -14.31 2.45 -21.42
C ILE A 102 -14.93 3.68 -22.07
N SER A 103 -15.03 3.66 -23.40
CA SER A 103 -15.94 4.53 -24.17
C SER A 103 -16.88 3.67 -25.01
N THR A 104 -18.18 4.01 -25.03
CA THR A 104 -19.15 3.32 -25.91
C THR A 104 -19.01 3.67 -27.38
N LEU A 105 -18.29 4.76 -27.69
CA LEU A 105 -18.07 5.26 -29.05
C LEU A 105 -16.61 5.70 -29.20
N SER A 106 -16.04 5.53 -30.39
CA SER A 106 -14.74 6.13 -30.73
C SER A 106 -14.84 7.65 -30.87
N GLY A 107 -13.73 8.35 -30.66
CA GLY A 107 -13.66 9.79 -30.83
C GLY A 107 -12.39 10.42 -30.27
N THR A 108 -12.36 11.76 -30.26
CA THR A 108 -11.22 12.51 -29.75
C THR A 108 -11.31 12.69 -28.23
N ILE A 109 -10.23 12.39 -27.52
CA ILE A 109 -10.11 12.56 -26.07
C ILE A 109 -9.77 14.01 -25.74
N THR A 110 -10.47 14.57 -24.77
CA THR A 110 -10.15 15.86 -24.15
C THR A 110 -9.85 15.65 -22.67
N TYR A 111 -8.77 16.26 -22.20
CA TYR A 111 -8.36 16.24 -20.80
C TYR A 111 -8.72 17.57 -20.14
N GLY A 112 -9.21 17.51 -18.90
CA GLY A 112 -9.46 18.67 -18.06
C GLY A 112 -8.73 18.59 -16.72
N GLY A 113 -8.67 19.73 -16.03
CA GLY A 113 -7.96 19.86 -14.75
C GLY A 113 -6.45 19.90 -14.94
N SER A 114 -5.73 19.30 -13.99
CA SER A 114 -4.26 19.30 -13.94
C SER A 114 -3.60 18.17 -14.76
N CYS A 115 -4.40 17.30 -15.39
CA CYS A 115 -3.91 16.17 -16.16
C CYS A 115 -3.89 16.44 -17.68
N SER A 116 -2.93 15.85 -18.37
CA SER A 116 -2.87 15.82 -19.85
C SER A 116 -2.17 14.56 -20.34
N SER A 117 -2.45 14.14 -21.57
CA SER A 117 -1.73 13.05 -22.25
C SER A 117 -1.51 13.42 -23.72
N SER A 118 -0.50 12.82 -24.33
CA SER A 118 -0.30 12.86 -25.79
C SER A 118 -1.28 11.97 -26.56
N THR A 119 -1.98 11.06 -25.89
CA THR A 119 -3.01 10.21 -26.51
C THR A 119 -4.27 11.03 -26.74
N THR A 120 -4.69 11.22 -27.98
CA THR A 120 -5.85 12.06 -28.33
C THR A 120 -7.02 11.30 -28.91
N GLU A 121 -6.90 9.99 -29.15
CA GLU A 121 -7.94 9.19 -29.79
C GLU A 121 -8.39 8.08 -28.84
N ALA A 122 -9.72 7.93 -28.71
CA ALA A 122 -10.37 6.83 -28.05
C ALA A 122 -11.01 5.92 -29.11
N VAL A 123 -10.90 4.62 -28.87
CA VAL A 123 -11.68 3.58 -29.56
C VAL A 123 -12.89 3.20 -28.71
N GLU A 124 -13.80 2.45 -29.32
CA GLU A 124 -14.85 1.76 -28.55
C GLU A 124 -14.20 0.73 -27.59
N ASP A 125 -14.87 0.50 -26.46
CA ASP A 125 -14.40 -0.33 -25.34
C ASP A 125 -13.21 0.30 -24.59
N ASN A 126 -12.24 -0.51 -24.16
CA ASN A 126 -11.16 -0.11 -23.25
C ASN A 126 -10.13 0.79 -23.94
N ASN A 127 -9.84 1.92 -23.29
CA ASN A 127 -8.83 2.88 -23.66
C ASN A 127 -7.83 3.03 -22.52
N THR A 128 -6.58 2.62 -22.73
CA THR A 128 -5.49 2.84 -21.78
C THR A 128 -4.66 4.02 -22.24
N ILE A 129 -4.52 5.02 -21.37
CA ILE A 129 -3.70 6.21 -21.58
C ILE A 129 -2.59 6.27 -20.54
N SER A 130 -1.47 6.89 -20.91
CA SER A 130 -0.45 7.33 -19.95
C SER A 130 -0.53 8.84 -19.84
N PHE A 131 -0.68 9.37 -18.63
CA PHE A 131 -0.57 10.82 -18.45
C PHE A 131 0.86 11.28 -18.73
N ASN A 132 0.99 12.52 -19.20
CA ASN A 132 2.27 13.22 -19.29
C ASN A 132 2.90 13.31 -17.89
N ALA A 133 4.19 13.65 -17.84
CA ALA A 133 4.88 13.78 -16.56
C ALA A 133 4.18 14.80 -15.65
N LEU A 134 3.74 14.32 -14.49
CA LEU A 134 3.07 15.06 -13.43
C LEU A 134 4.03 15.28 -12.26
N PRO A 135 4.23 16.51 -11.77
CA PRO A 135 4.99 16.75 -10.54
C PRO A 135 4.37 16.08 -9.31
N ASP A 136 5.16 15.96 -8.24
CA ASP A 136 4.70 15.47 -6.95
C ASP A 136 3.64 16.43 -6.37
N ASP A 137 2.40 15.94 -6.30
CA ASP A 137 1.23 16.68 -5.82
C ASP A 137 0.05 15.71 -5.64
N ASN A 138 -1.02 16.20 -5.02
CA ASN A 138 -2.32 15.55 -4.95
C ASN A 138 -3.25 16.04 -6.09
N TYR A 139 -3.60 15.14 -6.99
CA TYR A 139 -4.45 15.38 -8.14
C TYR A 139 -5.90 14.99 -7.82
N SER A 140 -6.81 15.96 -7.93
CA SER A 140 -8.23 15.76 -7.59
C SER A 140 -9.22 16.41 -8.58
N ASP A 141 -8.71 17.02 -9.65
CA ASP A 141 -9.47 17.77 -10.65
C ASP A 141 -9.39 17.16 -12.06
N CYS A 142 -8.67 16.04 -12.22
CA CYS A 142 -8.43 15.43 -13.51
C CYS A 142 -9.71 14.83 -14.10
N THR A 143 -10.00 15.20 -15.34
CA THR A 143 -11.18 14.71 -16.06
C THR A 143 -10.83 14.26 -17.48
N VAL A 144 -11.61 13.32 -18.00
CA VAL A 144 -11.52 12.81 -19.37
C VAL A 144 -12.90 12.92 -20.01
N SER A 145 -12.97 13.42 -21.24
CA SER A 145 -14.17 13.33 -22.09
C SER A 145 -13.81 12.87 -23.50
N VAL A 146 -14.78 12.28 -24.19
CA VAL A 146 -14.62 11.82 -25.57
C VAL A 146 -15.65 12.51 -26.45
N THR A 147 -15.21 13.05 -27.58
CA THR A 147 -16.08 13.67 -28.60
C THR A 147 -16.14 12.78 -29.83
N SER A 148 -17.33 12.24 -30.13
CA SER A 148 -17.50 11.34 -31.28
C SER A 148 -17.71 12.13 -32.58
N PRO A 149 -16.94 11.84 -33.66
CA PRO A 149 -17.10 12.53 -34.94
C PRO A 149 -18.36 12.11 -35.69
N ASP A 150 -18.84 10.87 -35.49
CA ASP A 150 -19.91 10.26 -36.30
C ASP A 150 -21.30 10.86 -36.03
N LEU A 151 -21.41 11.72 -35.01
CA LEU A 151 -22.68 12.23 -34.48
C LEU A 151 -22.68 13.74 -34.28
N SER A 152 -22.09 14.47 -35.23
CA SER A 152 -22.02 15.95 -35.19
C SER A 152 -21.13 16.51 -34.06
N GLY A 153 -20.16 15.73 -33.58
CA GLY A 153 -19.20 16.19 -32.57
C GLY A 153 -19.80 16.29 -31.16
N VAL A 154 -20.70 15.38 -30.78
CA VAL A 154 -21.25 15.33 -29.43
C VAL A 154 -20.19 14.80 -28.45
N ALA A 155 -19.95 15.58 -27.39
CA ALA A 155 -19.06 15.22 -26.29
C ALA A 155 -19.79 14.40 -25.21
N SER A 156 -19.07 13.47 -24.58
CA SER A 156 -19.50 12.80 -23.37
C SER A 156 -19.66 13.78 -22.21
N ASP A 157 -20.30 13.32 -21.13
CA ASP A 157 -20.05 13.96 -19.83
C ASP A 157 -18.59 13.75 -19.41
N ASN A 158 -18.07 14.64 -18.56
CA ASN A 158 -16.73 14.47 -18.01
C ASN A 158 -16.70 13.26 -17.08
N LEU A 159 -15.83 12.30 -17.38
CA LEU A 159 -15.44 11.25 -16.46
C LEU A 159 -14.39 11.82 -15.49
N SER A 160 -14.71 11.82 -14.20
CA SER A 160 -13.71 12.13 -13.17
C SER A 160 -12.71 10.99 -13.09
N VAL A 161 -11.43 11.33 -13.06
CA VAL A 161 -10.38 10.41 -12.62
C VAL A 161 -10.42 10.40 -11.09
N ASP A 162 -10.32 9.22 -10.48
CA ASP A 162 -10.20 9.13 -9.02
C ASP A 162 -9.00 9.94 -8.53
N ASN A 163 -9.07 10.42 -7.29
CA ASN A 163 -7.98 11.17 -6.71
C ASN A 163 -6.72 10.30 -6.55
N PHE A 164 -5.55 10.90 -6.81
CA PHE A 164 -4.27 10.23 -6.63
C PHE A 164 -3.18 11.22 -6.24
N THR A 165 -2.21 10.75 -5.47
CA THR A 165 -1.00 11.51 -5.16
C THR A 165 0.18 10.94 -5.94
N ILE A 166 0.91 11.81 -6.62
CA ILE A 166 2.25 11.52 -7.12
C ILE A 166 3.24 11.87 -6.02
N ASP A 167 4.07 10.90 -5.66
CA ASP A 167 5.16 11.09 -4.71
C ASP A 167 6.36 10.27 -5.21
N THR A 168 7.37 10.96 -5.74
CA THR A 168 8.57 10.35 -6.30
C THR A 168 9.79 10.49 -5.39
N ILE A 169 9.63 11.10 -4.22
CA ILE A 169 10.72 11.34 -3.29
C ILE A 169 10.86 10.12 -2.38
N ALA A 170 12.09 9.62 -2.26
CA ALA A 170 12.38 8.55 -1.31
C ALA A 170 12.65 9.12 0.08
N PRO A 171 12.33 8.35 1.15
CA PRO A 171 12.73 8.71 2.49
C PRO A 171 14.24 8.92 2.61
N SER A 172 14.63 9.94 3.36
CA SER A 172 15.99 10.26 3.75
C SER A 172 16.18 9.93 5.23
N LEU A 173 17.21 9.13 5.52
CA LEU A 173 17.49 8.63 6.85
C LEU A 173 18.79 9.22 7.43
N SER A 174 18.85 9.42 8.74
CA SER A 174 20.06 9.83 9.44
C SER A 174 20.19 9.19 10.83
N PRO A 175 21.41 8.90 11.32
CA PRO A 175 21.61 8.38 12.66
C PRO A 175 21.31 9.47 13.71
N VAL A 176 20.67 9.10 14.81
CA VAL A 176 20.35 10.02 15.92
C VAL A 176 21.02 9.55 17.20
N THR A 177 20.80 8.30 17.60
CA THR A 177 21.45 7.69 18.76
C THR A 177 22.08 6.37 18.34
N PRO A 178 23.41 6.31 18.17
CA PRO A 178 24.11 5.10 17.78
C PRO A 178 24.11 4.07 18.92
N VAL A 179 24.36 2.81 18.57
CA VAL A 179 24.66 1.77 19.57
C VAL A 179 25.99 2.12 20.24
N PRO A 180 26.16 1.96 21.58
CA PRO A 180 27.47 2.08 22.21
C PRO A 180 28.53 1.23 21.51
N THR A 181 29.78 1.71 21.40
CA THR A 181 30.84 0.98 20.66
C THR A 181 31.20 -0.37 21.28
N SER A 182 30.97 -0.50 22.58
CA SER A 182 31.06 -1.73 23.37
C SER A 182 29.83 -1.78 24.26
N ASP A 183 29.11 -2.89 24.25
CA ASP A 183 27.86 -3.06 24.98
C ASP A 183 27.79 -4.47 25.59
N ASN A 184 27.20 -4.59 26.77
CA ASN A 184 26.95 -5.86 27.44
C ASN A 184 25.46 -6.26 27.40
N ASP A 185 24.64 -5.48 26.70
CA ASP A 185 23.27 -5.83 26.34
C ASP A 185 23.24 -6.49 24.96
N SER A 186 22.78 -7.74 24.88
CA SER A 186 22.60 -8.46 23.61
C SER A 186 21.50 -7.89 22.71
N THR A 187 20.67 -6.97 23.22
CA THR A 187 19.52 -6.37 22.52
C THR A 187 19.63 -4.84 22.49
N PRO A 188 20.69 -4.26 21.92
CA PRO A 188 20.91 -2.84 22.01
C PRO A 188 19.85 -2.03 21.24
N ASN A 189 19.59 -0.82 21.73
CA ASN A 189 18.73 0.14 21.06
C ASN A 189 19.53 0.98 20.05
N TYR A 190 18.86 1.36 18.96
CA TYR A 190 19.38 2.30 17.97
C TYR A 190 18.28 3.28 17.56
N THR A 191 18.60 4.57 17.47
CA THR A 191 17.65 5.59 17.02
C THR A 191 18.12 6.23 15.73
N PHE A 192 17.25 6.29 14.72
CA PHE A 192 17.47 7.02 13.47
C PHE A 192 16.27 7.92 13.14
N TYR A 193 16.53 9.00 12.42
CA TYR A 193 15.49 9.89 11.90
C TYR A 193 15.09 9.44 10.49
N SER A 194 13.80 9.55 10.17
CA SER A 194 13.26 9.49 8.82
C SER A 194 12.42 10.75 8.55
N ASN A 195 12.55 11.37 7.38
CA ASN A 195 11.69 12.50 7.00
C ASN A 195 10.28 12.06 6.57
N GLU A 196 10.08 10.76 6.35
CA GLU A 196 8.83 10.17 5.88
C GLU A 196 8.54 8.87 6.63
N ALA A 197 7.26 8.57 6.81
CA ALA A 197 6.84 7.30 7.38
C ALA A 197 6.98 6.18 6.34
N GLY A 198 7.19 4.94 6.80
CA GLY A 198 7.32 3.81 5.90
C GLY A 198 7.63 2.49 6.58
N THR A 199 7.81 1.45 5.78
CA THR A 199 8.21 0.11 6.24
C THR A 199 9.71 0.03 6.37
N ILE A 200 10.20 -0.43 7.52
CA ILE A 200 11.63 -0.65 7.79
C ILE A 200 12.07 -1.99 7.20
N THR A 201 13.25 -2.02 6.58
CA THR A 201 13.95 -3.25 6.18
C THR A 201 15.37 -3.24 6.72
N TYR A 202 15.76 -4.35 7.33
CA TYR A 202 17.10 -4.56 7.89
C TYR A 202 17.99 -5.36 6.94
N GLY A 203 19.30 -5.11 7.01
CA GLY A 203 20.32 -5.88 6.30
C GLY A 203 21.54 -6.13 7.18
N GLY A 204 22.38 -7.08 6.74
CA GLY A 204 23.58 -7.48 7.47
C GLY A 204 23.30 -8.49 8.58
N SER A 205 24.00 -8.34 9.71
CA SER A 205 23.87 -9.23 10.88
C SER A 205 22.81 -8.78 11.89
N CYS A 206 22.18 -7.61 11.70
CA CYS A 206 21.16 -7.08 12.60
C CYS A 206 19.75 -7.24 12.03
N ASN A 207 18.78 -7.45 12.91
CA ASN A 207 17.36 -7.40 12.63
C ASN A 207 16.58 -6.95 13.87
N SER A 208 15.33 -6.52 13.70
CA SER A 208 14.41 -6.14 14.77
C SER A 208 12.99 -6.56 14.40
N SER A 209 12.13 -6.68 15.40
CA SER A 209 10.68 -6.83 15.20
C SER A 209 9.99 -5.53 14.77
N ASP A 210 10.63 -4.38 14.93
CA ASP A 210 10.08 -3.09 14.51
C ASP A 210 10.12 -2.97 12.99
N THR A 211 8.95 -2.94 12.33
CA THR A 211 8.88 -2.92 10.86
C THR A 211 8.31 -1.61 10.31
N SER A 212 8.04 -0.62 11.17
CA SER A 212 7.43 0.66 10.78
C SER A 212 8.27 1.81 11.29
N ALA A 213 8.47 2.81 10.42
CA ALA A 213 9.06 4.08 10.75
C ALA A 213 7.99 5.18 10.64
N ASP A 214 8.02 6.11 11.58
CA ASP A 214 7.32 7.39 11.50
C ASP A 214 8.22 8.44 10.83
N ALA A 215 7.60 9.53 10.36
CA ALA A 215 8.29 10.72 9.85
C ALA A 215 8.93 11.55 10.98
N ASP A 216 9.73 10.90 11.82
CA ASP A 216 10.41 11.45 12.98
C ASP A 216 11.59 10.54 13.38
N ASN A 217 12.06 10.67 14.62
CA ASN A 217 13.00 9.77 15.27
C ASN A 217 12.33 8.43 15.60
N ASN A 218 12.92 7.36 15.09
CA ASN A 218 12.51 5.99 15.24
C ASN A 218 13.54 5.25 16.10
N THR A 219 13.12 4.84 17.29
CA THR A 219 13.96 3.99 18.16
C THR A 219 13.56 2.54 17.96
N ILE A 220 14.54 1.73 17.59
CA ILE A 220 14.37 0.28 17.40
C ILE A 220 15.19 -0.46 18.44
N THR A 221 14.72 -1.64 18.82
CA THR A 221 15.50 -2.60 19.63
C THR A 221 15.94 -3.74 18.73
N PHE A 222 17.25 -3.97 18.61
CA PHE A 222 17.72 -5.13 17.85
C PHE A 222 17.35 -6.43 18.59
N ASN A 223 17.01 -7.47 17.84
CA ASN A 223 16.88 -8.81 18.40
C ASN A 223 18.23 -9.28 18.94
N ALA A 224 18.22 -10.32 19.78
CA ALA A 224 19.41 -10.82 20.44
C ALA A 224 20.56 -11.09 19.45
N LEU A 225 21.67 -10.39 19.67
CA LEU A 225 22.93 -10.51 18.95
C LEU A 225 23.92 -11.34 19.78
N ALA A 226 24.78 -12.09 19.09
CA ALA A 226 25.82 -12.88 19.73
C ALA A 226 27.03 -12.02 20.12
N ASP A 227 27.82 -12.48 21.09
CA ASP A 227 29.10 -11.85 21.46
C ASP A 227 30.04 -11.79 20.24
N ALA A 228 30.17 -10.61 19.63
CA ALA A 228 30.94 -10.37 18.42
C ALA A 228 31.00 -8.87 18.08
N THR A 229 31.88 -8.50 17.14
CA THR A 229 31.83 -7.20 16.47
C THR A 229 30.80 -7.22 15.34
N HIS A 230 29.83 -6.31 15.39
CA HIS A 230 28.82 -6.06 14.37
C HIS A 230 29.16 -4.77 13.62
N SER A 231 29.38 -4.87 12.31
CA SER A 231 29.84 -3.75 11.47
C SER A 231 29.13 -3.62 10.12
N ASN A 232 28.20 -4.51 9.82
CA ASN A 232 27.51 -4.60 8.52
C ASN A 232 26.01 -4.33 8.60
N CYS A 233 25.52 -3.81 9.73
CA CYS A 233 24.10 -3.60 9.95
C CYS A 233 23.61 -2.37 9.16
N THR A 234 22.51 -2.55 8.43
CA THR A 234 21.93 -1.49 7.59
C THR A 234 20.42 -1.40 7.75
N ILE A 235 19.89 -0.21 7.54
CA ILE A 235 18.46 0.11 7.60
C ILE A 235 18.04 0.78 6.29
N ARG A 236 16.87 0.41 5.76
CA ARG A 236 16.15 1.16 4.72
C ARG A 236 14.73 1.39 5.18
N VAL A 237 14.13 2.48 4.69
CA VAL A 237 12.70 2.74 4.82
C VAL A 237 12.10 2.84 3.43
N ARG A 238 10.96 2.18 3.21
CA ARG A 238 10.14 2.29 2.01
C ARG A 238 8.83 2.99 2.36
N ASP A 239 8.53 4.11 1.72
CA ASP A 239 7.30 4.87 1.96
C ASP A 239 6.05 4.16 1.41
N ASN A 240 4.91 4.82 1.53
CA ASN A 240 3.63 4.31 1.03
C ASN A 240 3.50 4.41 -0.51
N ALA A 241 4.23 5.33 -1.16
CA ALA A 241 4.29 5.50 -2.62
C ALA A 241 5.26 4.52 -3.29
N SER A 242 5.88 3.63 -2.50
CA SER A 242 6.89 2.65 -2.90
C SER A 242 8.28 3.20 -3.20
N ASN A 243 8.59 4.45 -2.91
CA ASN A 243 9.97 4.94 -2.93
C ASN A 243 10.76 4.33 -1.78
N THR A 244 12.03 4.04 -2.02
CA THR A 244 12.87 3.42 -1.00
C THR A 244 14.12 4.22 -0.79
N SER A 245 14.43 4.47 0.48
CA SER A 245 15.61 5.22 0.90
C SER A 245 16.91 4.62 0.39
N SER A 246 17.96 5.44 0.42
CA SER A 246 19.33 4.96 0.46
C SER A 246 19.58 4.11 1.72
N LEU A 247 20.63 3.30 1.69
CA LEU A 247 21.02 2.48 2.83
C LEU A 247 21.60 3.36 3.95
N LEU A 248 20.98 3.35 5.12
CA LEU A 248 21.57 3.88 6.34
C LEU A 248 22.44 2.80 6.98
N SER A 249 23.74 3.06 7.11
CA SER A 249 24.64 2.17 7.87
C SER A 249 24.54 2.46 9.36
N VAL A 250 24.40 1.42 10.17
CA VAL A 250 24.53 1.49 11.63
C VAL A 250 26.02 1.53 11.97
N ASN A 251 26.39 2.24 13.04
CA ASN A 251 27.79 2.27 13.48
C ASN A 251 28.29 0.86 13.84
N SER A 252 29.61 0.65 13.78
CA SER A 252 30.19 -0.60 14.29
C SER A 252 30.12 -0.61 15.82
N PHE A 253 29.79 -1.76 16.40
CA PHE A 253 29.77 -2.01 17.84
C PHE A 253 30.19 -3.44 18.15
N THR A 254 30.56 -3.72 19.39
CA THR A 254 30.86 -5.07 19.88
C THR A 254 29.95 -5.41 21.04
N ILE A 255 29.29 -6.57 20.95
CA ILE A 255 28.54 -7.16 22.06
C ILE A 255 29.48 -8.08 22.82
N ASP A 256 29.53 -7.92 24.14
CA ASP A 256 30.19 -8.83 25.07
C ASP A 256 29.36 -9.00 26.33
N THR A 257 28.60 -10.10 26.39
CA THR A 257 27.73 -10.44 27.52
C THR A 257 28.45 -11.31 28.56
N THR A 258 29.68 -11.72 28.29
CA THR A 258 30.42 -12.67 29.14
C THR A 258 31.45 -11.93 29.99
N GLY A 259 31.26 -11.92 31.31
CA GLY A 259 32.22 -11.27 32.21
C GLY A 259 33.58 -11.99 32.31
N PRO A 260 34.60 -11.31 32.85
CA PRO A 260 35.92 -11.88 33.06
C PRO A 260 35.88 -13.09 34.00
N VAL A 261 36.64 -14.11 33.65
CA VAL A 261 36.97 -15.27 34.50
C VAL A 261 38.32 -15.00 35.17
N LEU A 262 38.32 -15.06 36.50
CA LEU A 262 39.53 -14.99 37.30
C LEU A 262 40.02 -16.39 37.65
N ASP A 263 41.28 -16.66 37.34
CA ASP A 263 41.97 -17.88 37.72
C ASP A 263 43.03 -17.57 38.77
N ASN A 264 42.97 -18.29 39.88
CA ASN A 264 43.98 -18.18 40.92
C ASN A 264 45.29 -18.87 40.48
N VAL A 265 46.40 -18.15 40.60
CA VAL A 265 47.74 -18.63 40.24
C VAL A 265 48.52 -19.05 41.48
N THR A 266 48.55 -18.20 42.51
CA THR A 266 49.30 -18.47 43.74
C THR A 266 48.47 -18.07 44.96
N ASN A 267 48.18 -19.07 45.80
CA ASN A 267 47.53 -18.87 47.09
C ASN A 267 48.49 -18.27 48.13
N VAL A 268 47.92 -17.50 49.05
CA VAL A 268 48.60 -17.14 50.30
C VAL A 268 48.79 -18.41 51.14
N PRO A 269 50.02 -18.76 51.54
CA PRO A 269 50.27 -19.92 52.40
C PRO A 269 49.52 -19.84 53.73
N THR A 270 48.99 -20.98 54.19
CA THR A 270 48.34 -21.09 55.51
C THR A 270 49.02 -22.20 56.34
N PRO A 271 49.68 -21.86 57.47
CA PRO A 271 49.86 -20.53 58.07
C PRO A 271 50.91 -19.66 57.35
N SER A 272 50.74 -18.34 57.38
CA SER A 272 51.75 -17.36 56.93
C SER A 272 52.67 -16.97 58.09
N SER A 273 53.96 -16.78 57.82
CA SER A 273 54.96 -16.32 58.79
C SER A 273 55.10 -14.79 58.86
N ASP A 274 54.44 -14.05 57.96
CA ASP A 274 54.45 -12.57 57.93
C ASP A 274 53.09 -11.97 57.56
N ASN A 275 53.02 -10.63 57.61
CA ASN A 275 51.86 -9.83 57.20
C ASN A 275 52.01 -9.28 55.77
N ARG A 276 52.88 -9.88 54.95
CA ARG A 276 53.25 -9.38 53.62
C ARG A 276 53.28 -10.52 52.60
N SER A 277 52.14 -11.20 52.47
CA SER A 277 51.98 -12.33 51.57
C SER A 277 51.67 -11.90 50.13
N SER A 278 52.16 -12.67 49.16
CA SER A 278 51.79 -12.49 47.75
C SER A 278 50.60 -13.35 47.38
N TYR A 279 49.62 -12.76 46.73
CA TYR A 279 48.52 -13.43 46.03
C TYR A 279 48.61 -13.05 44.56
N SER A 280 48.50 -14.03 43.66
CA SER A 280 48.50 -13.77 42.23
C SER A 280 47.35 -14.51 41.57
N PHE A 281 46.67 -13.84 40.64
CA PHE A 281 45.62 -14.37 39.81
C PHE A 281 45.81 -13.86 38.38
N ASN A 282 45.20 -14.50 37.40
CA ASN A 282 45.07 -13.99 36.04
C ASN A 282 43.59 -13.77 35.70
N SER A 283 43.31 -12.86 34.79
CA SER A 283 42.00 -12.65 34.18
C SER A 283 42.10 -12.98 32.69
N ASN A 284 41.06 -13.56 32.11
CA ASN A 284 40.97 -13.76 30.65
C ASN A 284 40.59 -12.48 29.90
N GLU A 285 40.16 -11.44 30.60
CA GLU A 285 39.76 -10.15 30.04
C GLU A 285 40.31 -8.99 30.91
N ALA A 286 40.56 -7.84 30.30
CA ALA A 286 41.00 -6.65 31.02
C ALA A 286 39.88 -6.10 31.91
N GLY A 287 40.23 -5.54 33.07
CA GLY A 287 39.23 -4.97 33.97
C GLY A 287 39.85 -4.19 35.13
N ALA A 288 38.99 -3.58 35.94
CA ALA A 288 39.39 -2.92 37.18
C ALA A 288 39.40 -3.92 38.33
N ILE A 289 40.48 -3.95 39.11
CA ILE A 289 40.51 -4.73 40.36
C ILE A 289 39.79 -3.93 41.46
N THR A 290 38.81 -4.55 42.09
CA THR A 290 38.18 -4.02 43.31
C THR A 290 38.47 -4.95 44.48
N TYR A 291 38.98 -4.41 45.59
CA TYR A 291 39.26 -5.18 46.79
C TYR A 291 38.05 -5.15 47.74
N GLY A 292 37.72 -6.30 48.32
CA GLY A 292 36.67 -6.44 49.33
C GLY A 292 37.21 -6.92 50.68
N GLY A 293 36.51 -6.60 51.76
CA GLY A 293 36.91 -6.98 53.12
C GLY A 293 38.07 -6.14 53.66
N SER A 294 38.93 -6.73 54.50
CA SER A 294 40.11 -6.07 55.08
C SER A 294 41.38 -6.22 54.23
N CYS A 295 41.24 -6.60 52.95
CA CYS A 295 42.35 -6.78 52.03
C CYS A 295 42.59 -5.49 51.25
N GLU A 296 43.83 -5.02 51.20
CA GLU A 296 44.26 -3.87 50.40
C GLU A 296 45.61 -4.19 49.75
N SER A 297 45.88 -3.62 48.59
CA SER A 297 47.19 -3.74 47.91
C SER A 297 47.61 -2.40 47.32
N THR A 298 48.91 -2.12 47.40
CA THR A 298 49.52 -0.89 46.85
C THR A 298 50.02 -1.04 45.41
N THR A 299 49.90 -2.24 44.82
CA THR A 299 50.31 -2.51 43.44
C THR A 299 49.09 -2.61 42.53
N SER A 300 49.05 -1.76 41.51
CA SER A 300 48.10 -1.82 40.41
C SER A 300 48.36 -3.06 39.54
N ALA A 301 47.30 -3.60 38.92
CA ALA A 301 47.43 -4.64 37.89
C ALA A 301 48.35 -4.15 36.75
N ALA A 302 49.14 -5.05 36.19
CA ALA A 302 49.78 -4.87 34.89
C ALA A 302 48.91 -5.51 33.80
#